data_AF-A0A7J4PZZ5-F1
#
_entry.id   AF-A0A7J4PZZ5-F1
#
_cell.length_a   1.000
_cell.length_b   1.000
_cell.length_c   1.000
_cell.angle_alpha   90.00
_cell.angle_beta   90.00
_cell.angle_gamma   90.00
#
_symmetry.space_group_name_H-M   'P 1'
#
loop_
_entity.id
_entity.type
_entity.pdbx_description
1 polymer ?
#
loop_
_entity_poly.entity_id
_entity_poly.type
_entity_poly.pdbx_seq_one_letter_code
_entity_poly.pdbx_strand_id
1 'polypeptide(L)'
;LIGEKPGQMRRTLALRMKRMLESHGKKGYLLALEHIGPDLIDFYPVDAFVNTACPRIAIDDAVRYSKPLITPFELEVALGEKKWETGYQFDEIP
;
A
#
# COMPACT_ATOMS: atom_id res chain seq x y z
N LEU A 1 4.40 1.73 1.06
CA LEU A 1 5.57 1.51 0.18
C LEU A 1 5.54 2.55 -0.92
N ILE A 2 6.64 3.27 -1.11
CA ILE A 2 6.81 4.27 -2.17
C ILE A 2 7.81 3.70 -3.18
N GLY A 3 7.45 3.67 -4.47
CA GLY A 3 8.37 3.29 -5.54
C GLY A 3 9.20 4.49 -6.00
N GLU A 4 10.51 4.37 -6.07
CA GLU A 4 11.39 5.46 -6.50
C GLU A 4 11.55 5.56 -8.03
N LYS A 5 11.13 4.53 -8.76
CA LYS A 5 11.16 4.53 -10.23
C LYS A 5 10.30 5.65 -10.82
N PRO A 6 10.75 6.33 -11.89
CA PRO A 6 9.93 7.29 -12.62
C PRO A 6 8.57 6.70 -13.00
N GLY A 7 7.49 7.45 -12.76
CA GLY A 7 6.11 7.01 -12.99
C GLY A 7 5.49 6.19 -11.85
N GLN A 8 6.25 5.77 -10.83
CA GLN A 8 5.71 5.03 -9.66
C GLN A 8 5.72 5.86 -8.36
N MET A 9 6.38 7.01 -8.35
CA MET A 9 6.59 7.81 -7.14
C MET A 9 5.34 8.59 -6.72
N ARG A 10 4.41 7.94 -6.01
CA ARG A 10 3.16 8.55 -5.49
C ARG A 10 3.30 9.02 -4.04
N ARG A 11 4.31 9.86 -3.75
CA ARG A 11 4.64 10.31 -2.38
C ARG A 11 3.45 10.97 -1.65
N THR A 12 2.69 11.81 -2.34
CA THR A 12 1.50 12.48 -1.76
C THR A 12 0.44 11.48 -1.31
N LEU A 13 0.21 10.43 -2.11
CA LEU A 13 -0.72 9.37 -1.75
C LEU A 13 -0.21 8.58 -0.54
N ALA A 14 1.07 8.21 -0.50
CA ALA A 14 1.66 7.52 0.64
C ALA A 14 1.53 8.32 1.95
N LEU A 15 1.74 9.64 1.89
CA LEU A 15 1.53 10.54 3.03
C LEU A 15 0.06 10.59 3.46
N ARG A 16 -0.89 10.59 2.50
CA ARG A 16 -2.33 10.51 2.79
C ARG A 16 -2.67 9.20 3.51
N MET A 17 -2.18 8.07 3.04
CA MET A 17 -2.39 6.75 3.66
C MET A 17 -1.80 6.69 5.08
N LYS A 18 -0.59 7.23 5.28
CA LYS A 18 0.00 7.33 6.62
C LYS A 18 -0.87 8.16 7.57
N ARG A 19 -1.34 9.33 7.16
CA ARG A 19 -2.22 10.17 7.99
C ARG A 19 -3.54 9.48 8.34
N MET A 20 -4.09 8.72 7.40
CA MET A 20 -5.31 7.94 7.60
C MET A 20 -5.09 6.81 8.61
N LEU A 21 -3.97 6.09 8.54
CA LEU A 21 -3.61 5.11 9.57
C LEU A 21 -3.52 5.76 10.95
N GLU A 22 -2.87 6.92 11.05
CA GLU A 22 -2.68 7.65 12.30
C GLU A 22 -4.02 8.14 12.89
N SER A 23 -4.96 8.61 12.06
CA SER A 23 -6.29 9.03 12.53
C SER A 23 -7.14 7.87 13.06
N HIS A 24 -6.84 6.64 12.62
CA HIS A 24 -7.45 5.40 13.11
C HIS A 24 -6.67 4.75 14.26
N GLY A 25 -5.72 5.47 14.87
CA GLY A 25 -4.92 4.97 15.99
C GLY A 25 -3.93 3.86 15.62
N LYS A 26 -3.62 3.69 14.33
CA LYS A 26 -2.63 2.74 13.82
C LYS A 26 -1.28 3.43 13.62
N LYS A 27 -0.19 2.67 13.73
CA LYS A 27 1.17 3.15 13.41
C LYS A 27 1.43 2.96 11.92
N GLY A 28 1.83 4.03 11.24
CA GLY A 28 2.18 4.01 9.81
C GLY A 28 3.62 4.46 9.57
N TYR A 29 4.36 3.70 8.77
CA TYR A 29 5.74 4.00 8.38
C TYR A 29 5.83 4.16 6.86
N LEU A 30 6.69 5.09 6.40
CA LEU A 30 6.99 5.23 4.98
C LEU A 30 8.30 4.53 4.67
N LEU A 31 8.23 3.61 3.71
CA LEU A 31 9.38 2.91 3.15
C LEU A 31 9.45 3.28 1.68
N ALA A 32 10.55 3.88 1.25
CA ALA A 32 10.83 4.20 -0.14
C ALA A 32 11.90 3.24 -0.67
N LEU A 33 11.62 2.59 -1.79
CA LEU A 33 12.53 1.64 -2.42
C LEU A 33 12.45 1.78 -3.96
N GLU A 34 13.57 1.57 -4.64
CA GLU A 34 13.59 1.46 -6.10
C GLU A 34 12.96 0.15 -6.58
N HIS A 35 13.23 -0.95 -5.87
CA HIS A 35 12.67 -2.27 -6.13
C HIS A 35 11.87 -2.75 -4.93
N ILE A 36 10.66 -3.24 -5.19
CA ILE A 36 9.78 -3.81 -4.16
C ILE A 36 9.70 -5.30 -4.44
N GLY A 37 10.13 -6.10 -3.46
CA GLY A 37 10.14 -7.55 -3.48
C GLY A 37 10.08 -8.11 -2.06
N PRO A 38 9.60 -9.34 -1.86
CA PRO A 38 9.43 -9.93 -0.53
C PRO A 38 10.75 -10.03 0.23
N ASP A 39 11.84 -10.32 -0.47
CA ASP A 39 13.21 -10.38 0.07
C ASP A 39 13.70 -9.04 0.65
N LEU A 40 13.13 -7.93 0.20
CA LEU A 40 13.51 -6.57 0.61
C LEU A 40 12.61 -5.98 1.68
N ILE A 41 11.41 -6.51 1.89
CA ILE A 41 10.44 -5.90 2.82
C ILE A 41 9.89 -6.84 3.88
N ASP A 42 9.87 -8.16 3.68
CA ASP A 42 9.16 -9.08 4.58
C ASP A 42 9.75 -9.11 6.00
N PHE A 43 11.02 -8.73 6.17
CA PHE A 43 11.66 -8.67 7.48
C PHE A 43 11.20 -7.50 8.35
N TYR A 44 10.54 -6.48 7.79
CA TYR A 44 10.10 -5.32 8.59
C TYR A 44 9.01 -5.74 9.59
N PRO A 45 9.10 -5.33 10.87
CA PRO A 45 8.16 -5.75 11.92
C PRO A 45 6.84 -4.96 11.84
N VAL A 46 6.09 -5.17 10.76
CA VAL A 46 4.76 -4.60 10.51
C VAL A 46 3.76 -5.71 10.22
N ASP A 47 2.48 -5.44 10.48
CA ASP A 47 1.40 -6.42 10.30
C ASP A 47 0.97 -6.55 8.83
N ALA A 48 1.11 -5.48 8.05
CA ALA A 48 0.74 -5.41 6.64
C ALA A 48 1.48 -4.28 5.92
N PHE A 49 1.48 -4.34 4.59
CA PHE A 49 2.02 -3.33 3.72
C PHE A 49 0.93 -2.70 2.86
N VAL A 50 0.98 -1.37 2.71
CA VAL A 50 0.15 -0.64 1.74
C VAL A 50 1.04 -0.23 0.58
N ASN A 51 0.72 -0.70 -0.63
CA ASN A 51 1.45 -0.39 -1.84
C ASN A 51 0.94 0.91 -2.47
N THR A 52 1.81 1.90 -2.63
CA THR A 52 1.51 3.11 -3.43
C THR A 52 2.49 3.26 -4.60
N ALA A 53 3.16 2.18 -5.00
CA ALA A 53 4.06 2.14 -6.15
C ALA A 53 3.30 1.65 -7.39
N CYS A 54 3.88 0.72 -8.17
CA CYS A 54 3.17 0.04 -9.26
C CYS A 54 1.93 -0.71 -8.73
N PRO A 55 0.70 -0.38 -9.20
CA PRO A 55 -0.53 -0.98 -8.67
C PRO A 55 -0.58 -2.49 -8.78
N ARG A 56 0.04 -3.04 -9.83
CA ARG A 56 0.06 -4.47 -10.11
C ARG A 56 0.75 -5.31 -9.04
N ILE A 57 1.68 -4.75 -8.26
CA ILE A 57 2.41 -5.53 -7.23
C ILE A 57 1.46 -6.06 -6.16
N ALA A 58 0.48 -5.25 -5.74
CA ALA A 58 -0.48 -5.65 -4.71
C ALA A 58 -1.58 -6.60 -5.23
N ILE A 59 -1.65 -6.83 -6.54
CA ILE A 59 -2.64 -7.72 -7.17
C ILE A 59 -1.97 -8.98 -7.69
N ASP A 60 -0.97 -8.83 -8.57
CA ASP A 60 -0.32 -9.93 -9.28
C ASP A 60 0.72 -10.65 -8.40
N ASP A 61 1.50 -9.89 -7.61
CA ASP A 61 2.62 -10.42 -6.83
C ASP A 61 2.27 -10.67 -5.36
N ALA A 62 1.05 -10.36 -4.92
CA ALA A 62 0.66 -10.42 -3.50
C ALA A 62 0.92 -11.80 -2.86
N VAL A 63 0.73 -12.88 -3.61
CA VAL A 63 0.95 -14.26 -3.15
C VAL A 63 2.40 -14.59 -2.79
N ARG A 64 3.36 -13.74 -3.20
CA ARG A 64 4.79 -13.92 -2.93
C ARG A 64 5.21 -13.35 -1.58
N TYR A 65 4.38 -12.50 -0.97
CA TYR A 65 4.67 -11.83 0.29
C TYR A 65 4.09 -12.64 1.45
N SER A 66 4.86 -12.80 2.52
CA SER A 66 4.41 -13.48 3.73
C SER A 66 3.38 -12.67 4.53
N LYS A 67 3.32 -11.36 4.28
CA LYS A 67 2.43 -10.40 4.94
C LYS A 67 1.46 -9.80 3.93
N PRO A 68 0.24 -9.42 4.34
CA PRO A 68 -0.71 -8.78 3.45
C PRO A 68 -0.10 -7.56 2.76
N LEU A 69 -0.16 -7.54 1.44
CA LEU A 69 0.24 -6.40 0.61
C LEU A 69 -1.00 -5.89 -0.11
N ILE A 70 -1.53 -4.76 0.35
CA ILE A 70 -2.82 -4.22 -0.09
C ILE A 70 -2.66 -2.89 -0.84
N THR A 71 -3.65 -2.56 -1.65
CA THR A 71 -3.78 -1.28 -2.36
C THR A 71 -4.31 -0.16 -1.43
N PRO A 72 -4.25 1.11 -1.88
CA PRO A 72 -4.82 2.23 -1.14
C PRO A 72 -6.34 2.11 -0.94
N PHE A 73 -7.07 1.59 -1.93
CA PHE A 73 -8.52 1.38 -1.83
C PHE A 73 -8.84 0.32 -0.78
N GLU A 74 -8.13 -0.79 -0.78
CA GLU A 74 -8.34 -1.87 0.19
C GLU A 74 -8.01 -1.41 1.62
N LEU A 75 -7.03 -0.51 1.80
CA LEU A 75 -6.79 0.14 3.09
C LEU A 75 -8.00 0.98 3.54
N GLU A 76 -8.55 1.81 2.64
CA GLU A 76 -9.73 2.62 2.93
C GLU A 76 -10.91 1.74 3.37
N VAL A 77 -11.09 0.58 2.71
CA VAL A 77 -12.12 -0.38 3.13
C VAL A 77 -11.80 -1.04 4.47
N ALA A 78 -10.55 -1.46 4.70
CA ALA A 78 -10.12 -2.09 5.95
C ALA A 78 -10.25 -1.16 7.18
N LEU A 79 -10.14 0.15 6.97
CA LEU A 79 -10.36 1.18 7.99
C LEU A 79 -11.82 1.65 8.09
N GLY A 80 -12.72 1.16 7.23
CA GLY A 80 -14.14 1.53 7.23
C GLY A 80 -14.45 2.90 6.60
N GLU A 81 -13.48 3.51 5.90
CA GLU A 81 -13.67 4.75 5.12
C GLU A 81 -14.47 4.48 3.83
N LYS A 82 -14.36 3.26 3.31
CA LYS A 82 -15.09 2.78 2.13
C LYS A 82 -15.72 1.41 2.39
N LYS A 83 -16.58 1.01 1.47
CA LYS A 83 -17.37 -0.22 1.54
C LYS A 83 -17.22 -1.00 0.24
N TRP A 84 -17.05 -2.31 0.32
CA TRP A 84 -16.96 -3.18 -0.87
C TRP A 84 -18.21 -3.07 -1.74
N GLU A 85 -19.36 -2.85 -1.10
CA GLU A 85 -20.67 -2.71 -1.73
C GLU A 85 -20.77 -1.48 -2.65
N THR A 86 -19.89 -0.50 -2.48
CA THR A 86 -19.80 0.66 -3.38
C THR A 86 -19.04 0.38 -4.68
N GLY A 87 -18.55 -0.85 -4.85
CA GLY A 87 -17.78 -1.29 -6.00
C GLY A 87 -16.28 -1.28 -5.71
N TYR A 88 -15.61 -2.38 -6.04
CA TYR A 88 -14.15 -2.47 -5.94
C TYR A 88 -13.49 -1.51 -6.94
N GLN A 89 -12.52 -0.71 -6.49
CA GLN A 89 -11.74 0.16 -7.36
C GLN A 89 -10.33 -0.37 -7.51
N PHE A 90 -9.94 -0.67 -8.75
CA PHE A 90 -8.54 -0.94 -9.06
C PHE A 90 -7.69 0.31 -8.85
N ASP A 91 -6.49 0.11 -8.32
CA ASP A 91 -5.53 1.19 -8.17
C ASP A 91 -4.91 1.51 -9.55
N GLU A 92 -4.91 2.80 -9.91
CA GLU A 92 -4.45 3.29 -11.20
C GLU A 92 -3.50 4.47 -10.99
N ILE A 93 -2.56 4.62 -11.94
CA ILE A 93 -1.70 5.80 -12.04
C ILE A 93 -2.16 6.58 -13.28
N PRO A 94 -2.69 7.80 -13.12
CA PRO A 94 -3.09 8.64 -14.24
C PRO A 94 -1.89 9.20 -15.02
#